data_AF-A0A534NYM9-F1
#
_entry.id   AF-A0A534NYM9-F1
#
_cell.length_a   1.000
_cell.length_b   1.000
_cell.length_c   1.000
_cell.angle_alpha   90.00
_cell.angle_beta   90.00
_cell.angle_gamma   90.00
#
_symmetry.space_group_name_H-M   'P 1'
#
loop_
_entity.id
_entity.type
_entity.pdbx_description
1 polymer ?
#
loop_
_entity_poly.entity_id
_entity_poly.type
_entity_poly.pdbx_seq_one_letter_code
_entity_poly.pdbx_strand_id
1 'polypeptide(L)'
;MMDPWARCLRRGRALGRRRGGAAPRALRPSRRGRRGRHRPLPLATHAAGSATQHPGIGPLFRGDRGGVRRRRFASRRSCRRGFCASTDRRAFRRAGTKSGSAHLREDTFVPKLFVIDDRDQTVEMVHRHLPQFETVTRCDRNIPCQVCEERDRGCPLKCAHDYREAAEALSTQKQLPDLVVLDLHFALPEDRLLPEDKTGIEGKRGMEEIRRTQGLLILERLRRDYPNLPVVLLTTTDAEFDRPKDPLIYFCENEVVDSRTLAAEITRALELQSAAQEGPVFWGKSPAMGALRRQIAVLSRSPLPVLIEGETGTGKSFLAEQVLHPRSGAKGPLVVTDLSTIPTTLLPAHLFGARRGSYTGSVEDQPGVFEQAHNGTLFLDEIGNLDADLQRQLLLVLERGTVTRLGDVRARPAAPRLVAATNLDLEAL
;
A
#
# COMPACT_ATOMS: atom_id res chain seq x y z
N MET A 1 20.70 50.24 -24.12
CA MET A 1 20.80 49.30 -25.26
C MET A 1 19.70 48.27 -25.06
N MET A 2 18.80 48.15 -26.05
CA MET A 2 17.43 47.65 -25.91
C MET A 2 17.30 46.12 -26.04
N ASP A 3 16.28 45.64 -25.33
CA ASP A 3 15.52 44.38 -25.35
C ASP A 3 15.13 43.85 -26.75
N PRO A 4 14.88 42.53 -26.91
CA PRO A 4 13.67 42.17 -27.64
C PRO A 4 12.99 40.86 -27.16
N TRP A 5 12.13 40.87 -26.13
CA TRP A 5 11.04 39.88 -25.99
C TRP A 5 9.73 40.46 -25.43
N ALA A 6 9.25 41.54 -26.06
CA ALA A 6 7.90 42.07 -25.84
C ALA A 6 7.18 42.36 -27.17
N ARG A 7 6.27 41.44 -27.58
CA ARG A 7 4.96 41.70 -28.25
C ARG A 7 4.40 40.39 -28.83
N CYS A 8 3.25 39.93 -28.34
CA CYS A 8 1.97 40.13 -29.05
C CYS A 8 0.79 39.61 -28.21
N LEU A 9 0.13 40.53 -27.48
CA LEU A 9 -1.24 40.39 -27.01
C LEU A 9 -2.10 41.42 -27.77
N ARG A 10 -3.28 40.97 -28.23
CA ARG A 10 -4.49 41.70 -28.67
C ARG A 10 -4.76 41.82 -30.19
N ARG A 11 -5.74 41.04 -30.64
CA ARG A 11 -7.02 41.39 -31.33
C ARG A 11 -7.89 40.11 -31.22
N GLY A 12 -9.16 40.09 -30.80
CA GLY A 12 -10.22 41.07 -31.02
C GLY A 12 -11.31 41.12 -29.93
N ARG A 13 -12.01 42.25 -29.97
CA ARG A 13 -13.22 42.69 -29.24
C ARG A 13 -14.46 41.96 -29.79
N ALA A 14 -15.36 41.46 -28.95
CA ALA A 14 -16.57 42.11 -28.38
C ALA A 14 -17.86 41.95 -29.21
N LEU A 15 -18.91 41.42 -28.58
CA LEU A 15 -20.38 41.65 -28.69
C LEU A 15 -21.05 40.49 -27.91
N GLY A 16 -22.00 40.62 -27.00
CA GLY A 16 -22.76 41.76 -26.49
C GLY A 16 -23.44 41.41 -25.15
N ARG A 17 -23.92 42.45 -24.46
CA ARG A 17 -24.68 42.40 -23.20
C ARG A 17 -26.12 41.92 -23.43
N ARG A 18 -26.72 41.20 -22.47
CA ARG A 18 -28.01 41.53 -21.80
C ARG A 18 -28.38 40.56 -20.66
N ARG A 19 -28.49 41.16 -19.46
CA ARG A 19 -29.46 41.03 -18.33
C ARG A 19 -30.09 39.68 -17.91
N GLY A 20 -30.14 39.52 -16.57
CA GLY A 20 -31.05 38.67 -15.78
C GLY A 20 -30.29 37.55 -15.07
N GLY A 21 -30.12 37.45 -13.75
CA GLY A 21 -30.97 37.89 -12.65
C GLY A 21 -31.67 36.66 -12.04
N ALA A 22 -31.03 35.96 -11.09
CA ALA A 22 -31.66 35.21 -9.99
C ALA A 22 -30.63 34.31 -9.27
N ALA A 23 -30.48 34.50 -7.96
CA ALA A 23 -29.85 33.55 -7.04
C ALA A 23 -30.92 32.60 -6.45
N PRO A 24 -30.62 31.35 -6.09
CA PRO A 24 -31.47 30.56 -5.21
C PRO A 24 -30.97 30.58 -3.75
N ARG A 25 -31.98 30.76 -2.89
CA ARG A 25 -31.98 30.87 -1.43
C ARG A 25 -31.58 29.58 -0.71
N ALA A 26 -30.93 29.76 0.44
CA ALA A 26 -30.87 28.80 1.54
C ALA A 26 -32.23 28.73 2.28
N LEU A 27 -32.67 27.51 2.59
CA LEU A 27 -33.84 27.22 3.42
C LEU A 27 -33.39 26.83 4.83
N ARG A 28 -33.88 27.57 5.84
CA ARG A 28 -33.85 27.24 7.27
C ARG A 28 -34.99 26.28 7.62
N PRO A 29 -34.82 25.36 8.59
CA PRO A 29 -35.93 24.75 9.30
C PRO A 29 -36.35 25.56 10.53
N SER A 30 -37.64 25.46 10.85
CA SER A 30 -38.39 26.20 11.87
C SER A 30 -38.24 25.61 13.28
N ARG A 31 -38.36 26.49 14.29
CA ARG A 31 -38.45 26.19 15.73
C ARG A 31 -39.87 25.83 16.15
N ARG A 32 -40.00 24.91 17.12
CA ARG A 32 -40.91 24.90 18.30
C ARG A 32 -40.43 23.73 19.19
N GLY A 33 -39.81 23.94 20.35
CA GLY A 33 -40.42 24.22 21.67
C GLY A 33 -41.02 22.93 22.25
N ARG A 34 -40.68 22.37 23.42
CA ARG A 34 -40.28 22.90 24.75
C ARG A 34 -39.71 21.76 25.62
N ARG A 35 -38.84 22.11 26.58
CA ARG A 35 -38.68 21.63 28.00
C ARG A 35 -38.81 20.11 28.25
N GLY A 36 -37.90 19.39 28.90
CA GLY A 36 -36.81 19.72 29.82
C GLY A 36 -36.76 18.65 30.92
N ARG A 37 -35.56 18.44 31.49
CA ARG A 37 -35.21 17.77 32.77
C ARG A 37 -34.70 16.31 32.73
N HIS A 38 -33.38 16.24 32.98
CA HIS A 38 -32.65 15.40 33.94
C HIS A 38 -32.67 13.86 33.84
N ARG A 39 -31.44 13.32 33.62
CA ARG A 39 -30.86 12.01 34.01
C ARG A 39 -31.22 11.58 35.45
N PRO A 40 -30.99 10.31 35.90
CA PRO A 40 -30.09 9.27 35.36
C PRO A 40 -30.66 7.82 35.32
N LEU A 41 -29.94 6.92 34.65
CA LEU A 41 -30.09 5.45 34.75
C LEU A 41 -28.95 4.88 35.61
N PRO A 42 -29.22 3.97 36.57
CA PRO A 42 -28.22 3.10 37.15
C PRO A 42 -28.28 1.66 36.62
N LEU A 43 -27.08 1.08 36.51
CA LEU A 43 -26.62 -0.29 36.83
C LEU A 43 -27.57 -1.50 36.82
N ALA A 44 -27.07 -2.54 36.13
CA ALA A 44 -27.09 -3.97 36.45
C ALA A 44 -28.48 -4.67 36.42
N THR A 45 -28.66 -5.92 36.01
CA THR A 45 -27.97 -7.19 36.27
C THR A 45 -28.63 -8.28 35.39
N HIS A 46 -27.92 -9.41 35.16
CA HIS A 46 -28.36 -10.83 35.15
C HIS A 46 -29.82 -11.18 34.73
N ALA A 47 -30.17 -12.28 34.07
CA ALA A 47 -29.56 -13.56 33.74
C ALA A 47 -30.61 -14.31 32.89
N ALA A 48 -30.18 -15.13 31.93
CA ALA A 48 -30.41 -16.58 31.88
C ALA A 48 -31.82 -17.10 31.51
N GLY A 49 -31.81 -18.23 30.80
CA GLY A 49 -32.91 -19.20 30.73
C GLY A 49 -33.67 -19.17 29.41
N SER A 50 -33.24 -19.89 28.37
CA SER A 50 -33.41 -21.34 28.14
C SER A 50 -34.81 -21.74 27.65
N ALA A 51 -34.82 -22.29 26.42
CA ALA A 51 -35.63 -23.41 25.91
C ALA A 51 -37.15 -23.39 26.14
N THR A 52 -38.01 -23.61 25.15
CA THR A 52 -38.22 -24.93 24.54
C THR A 52 -39.33 -24.87 23.46
N GLN A 53 -39.22 -25.79 22.50
CA GLN A 53 -40.29 -26.57 21.83
C GLN A 53 -41.14 -26.00 20.68
N HIS A 54 -40.89 -26.62 19.51
CA HIS A 54 -41.76 -26.91 18.35
C HIS A 54 -43.10 -27.59 18.74
N PRO A 55 -44.17 -27.55 17.90
CA PRO A 55 -44.30 -28.23 16.58
C PRO A 55 -44.98 -27.34 15.50
N GLY A 56 -44.82 -27.50 14.19
CA GLY A 56 -45.02 -28.69 13.34
C GLY A 56 -46.37 -28.54 12.62
N ILE A 57 -46.39 -28.46 11.28
CA ILE A 57 -47.50 -28.79 10.33
C ILE A 57 -47.00 -28.42 8.89
N GLY A 58 -46.92 -29.41 7.98
CA GLY A 58 -46.88 -29.22 6.51
C GLY A 58 -48.30 -29.08 5.92
N PRO A 59 -48.59 -29.26 4.61
CA PRO A 59 -47.74 -29.78 3.53
C PRO A 59 -47.87 -29.06 2.15
N LEU A 60 -47.03 -29.52 1.19
CA LEU A 60 -47.25 -29.72 -0.26
C LEU A 60 -48.26 -28.85 -1.06
N PHE A 61 -47.83 -28.26 -2.19
CA PHE A 61 -48.42 -28.52 -3.54
C PHE A 61 -47.57 -27.99 -4.71
N ARG A 62 -47.64 -28.71 -5.84
CA ARG A 62 -46.95 -28.55 -7.15
C ARG A 62 -47.74 -27.67 -8.15
N GLY A 63 -47.01 -27.14 -9.14
CA GLY A 63 -47.41 -26.95 -10.54
C GLY A 63 -47.95 -25.55 -10.91
N ASP A 64 -47.87 -25.02 -12.12
CA ASP A 64 -47.34 -25.45 -13.42
C ASP A 64 -47.50 -24.23 -14.41
N ARG A 65 -46.73 -24.22 -15.50
CA ARG A 65 -46.93 -23.56 -16.83
C ARG A 65 -46.76 -22.05 -17.12
N GLY A 66 -46.06 -21.84 -18.26
CA GLY A 66 -46.24 -20.77 -19.26
C GLY A 66 -44.98 -19.91 -19.44
N GLY A 67 -44.21 -19.89 -20.54
CA GLY A 67 -44.41 -20.26 -21.94
C GLY A 67 -44.25 -19.02 -22.84
N VAL A 68 -43.54 -19.17 -23.99
CA VAL A 68 -43.56 -18.28 -25.19
C VAL A 68 -42.60 -17.03 -25.11
N ARG A 69 -41.72 -16.66 -26.06
CA ARG A 69 -41.37 -17.06 -27.44
C ARG A 69 -39.95 -16.58 -27.83
N ARG A 70 -39.38 -17.31 -28.80
CA ARG A 70 -38.13 -17.08 -29.56
C ARG A 70 -38.21 -15.91 -30.54
N ARG A 71 -37.05 -15.33 -30.90
CA ARG A 71 -36.67 -15.05 -32.30
C ARG A 71 -35.19 -15.37 -32.55
N ARG A 72 -34.97 -16.15 -33.61
CA ARG A 72 -33.68 -16.42 -34.27
C ARG A 72 -33.37 -15.30 -35.26
N PHE A 73 -32.09 -15.03 -35.52
CA PHE A 73 -31.60 -14.76 -36.87
C PHE A 73 -30.18 -15.31 -37.00
N ALA A 74 -29.95 -16.04 -38.09
CA ALA A 74 -28.65 -16.55 -38.52
C ALA A 74 -28.26 -15.83 -39.82
N SER A 75 -26.97 -15.62 -40.08
CA SER A 75 -26.27 -16.19 -41.25
C SER A 75 -24.91 -15.53 -41.56
N ARG A 76 -23.87 -16.38 -41.63
CA ARG A 76 -22.87 -16.57 -42.70
C ARG A 76 -22.03 -15.38 -43.23
N ARG A 77 -20.69 -15.56 -43.21
CA ARG A 77 -19.73 -15.65 -44.35
C ARG A 77 -18.30 -15.65 -43.76
N SER A 78 -17.59 -16.78 -43.70
CA SER A 78 -16.60 -17.29 -44.68
C SER A 78 -15.60 -16.25 -45.23
N CYS A 79 -14.32 -16.36 -44.85
CA CYS A 79 -13.22 -16.32 -45.81
C CYS A 79 -12.08 -17.25 -45.34
N ARG A 80 -11.50 -17.96 -46.30
CA ARG A 80 -10.60 -19.11 -46.17
C ARG A 80 -9.24 -18.72 -46.74
N ARG A 81 -8.16 -19.30 -46.17
CA ARG A 81 -6.83 -19.59 -46.78
C ARG A 81 -5.97 -18.35 -47.10
N GLY A 82 -4.65 -18.35 -46.92
CA GLY A 82 -3.70 -19.38 -46.49
C GLY A 82 -2.26 -18.89 -46.70
N PHE A 83 -1.33 -19.82 -46.47
CA PHE A 83 0.09 -19.83 -46.86
C PHE A 83 1.16 -19.33 -45.89
N CYS A 84 2.14 -20.23 -45.79
CA CYS A 84 3.32 -20.34 -44.97
C CYS A 84 4.52 -19.79 -45.74
N ALA A 85 5.50 -19.15 -45.06
CA ALA A 85 6.93 -19.34 -45.34
C ALA A 85 7.81 -18.59 -44.33
N SER A 86 8.64 -19.38 -43.67
CA SER A 86 9.99 -19.19 -43.12
C SER A 86 10.80 -17.91 -43.40
N THR A 87 11.82 -17.75 -42.54
CA THR A 87 13.07 -16.96 -42.63
C THR A 87 12.94 -15.44 -42.50
N ASP A 88 13.44 -14.85 -41.42
CA ASP A 88 14.87 -14.49 -41.35
C ASP A 88 15.32 -14.11 -39.92
N ARG A 89 16.45 -14.69 -39.50
CA ARG A 89 17.22 -14.32 -38.30
C ARG A 89 18.43 -13.55 -38.81
N ARG A 90 18.49 -12.23 -38.58
CA ARG A 90 19.66 -11.30 -38.60
C ARG A 90 19.07 -9.89 -38.75
N ALA A 91 19.52 -8.81 -38.16
CA ALA A 91 20.68 -8.49 -37.34
C ALA A 91 20.37 -7.15 -36.65
N PHE A 92 20.68 -7.00 -35.36
CA PHE A 92 20.83 -5.68 -34.75
C PHE A 92 22.15 -5.63 -33.99
N ARG A 93 23.23 -5.44 -34.75
CA ARG A 93 24.47 -4.81 -34.28
C ARG A 93 24.55 -3.44 -34.95
N ARG A 94 24.34 -2.37 -34.17
CA ARG A 94 25.00 -1.09 -34.43
C ARG A 94 25.52 -0.55 -33.10
N ALA A 95 26.85 -0.53 -33.03
CA ALA A 95 27.60 0.18 -32.01
C ALA A 95 27.63 1.67 -32.36
N GLY A 96 27.42 2.50 -31.34
CA GLY A 96 28.15 3.75 -31.13
C GLY A 96 27.62 5.02 -31.81
N THR A 97 26.96 5.86 -31.02
CA THR A 97 27.41 7.24 -30.77
C THR A 97 26.98 7.67 -29.38
N LYS A 98 27.95 8.12 -28.57
CA LYS A 98 27.76 8.69 -27.25
C LYS A 98 27.16 10.10 -27.41
N SER A 99 25.93 10.29 -26.94
CA SER A 99 25.47 11.59 -26.44
C SER A 99 24.55 11.29 -25.25
N GLY A 100 25.04 11.60 -24.06
CA GLY A 100 24.29 11.45 -22.82
C GLY A 100 23.11 12.39 -22.81
N SER A 101 21.92 11.85 -23.04
CA SER A 101 20.74 12.28 -22.30
C SER A 101 20.54 11.23 -21.21
N ALA A 102 20.84 11.61 -19.97
CA ALA A 102 20.31 10.91 -18.82
C ALA A 102 18.79 11.08 -18.90
N HIS A 103 18.11 10.17 -19.59
CA HIS A 103 16.72 9.92 -19.31
C HIS A 103 16.68 9.48 -17.86
N LEU A 104 16.29 10.40 -16.98
CA LEU A 104 15.67 10.09 -15.70
C LEU A 104 14.68 8.98 -16.00
N ARG A 105 15.05 7.74 -15.65
CA ARG A 105 14.12 6.64 -15.66
C ARG A 105 13.06 7.07 -14.67
N GLU A 106 11.84 7.32 -15.14
CA GLU A 106 10.68 7.27 -14.26
C GLU A 106 10.84 5.94 -13.51
N ASP A 107 11.12 6.01 -12.21
CA ASP A 107 11.19 4.86 -11.31
C ASP A 107 9.80 4.24 -11.26
N THR A 108 9.48 3.54 -12.33
CA THR A 108 8.23 2.86 -12.56
C THR A 108 8.33 1.64 -11.69
N PHE A 109 7.70 1.71 -10.53
CA PHE A 109 7.72 0.60 -9.60
C PHE A 109 7.24 -0.68 -10.29
N VAL A 110 8.04 -1.74 -10.15
CA VAL A 110 7.76 -3.08 -10.66
C VAL A 110 7.53 -4.00 -9.44
N PRO A 111 6.34 -4.59 -9.26
CA PRO A 111 6.09 -5.50 -8.13
C PRO A 111 7.02 -6.71 -8.16
N LYS A 112 7.50 -7.13 -6.98
CA LYS A 112 8.36 -8.29 -6.76
C LYS A 112 7.54 -9.52 -6.43
N LEU A 113 7.69 -10.56 -7.24
CA LEU A 113 7.05 -11.85 -7.04
C LEU A 113 8.06 -12.87 -6.55
N PHE A 114 7.62 -13.83 -5.75
CA PHE A 114 8.41 -15.01 -5.43
C PHE A 114 7.64 -16.27 -5.77
N VAL A 115 8.26 -17.18 -6.51
CA VAL A 115 7.63 -18.44 -6.94
C VAL A 115 8.12 -19.58 -6.05
N ILE A 116 7.17 -20.36 -5.53
CA ILE A 116 7.42 -21.59 -4.79
C ILE A 116 6.69 -22.72 -5.52
N ASP A 117 7.45 -23.55 -6.22
CA ASP A 117 6.96 -24.62 -7.09
C ASP A 117 8.12 -25.61 -7.26
N ASP A 118 7.87 -26.91 -7.06
CA ASP A 118 8.88 -27.95 -7.27
C ASP A 118 9.22 -28.15 -8.75
N ARG A 119 8.44 -27.55 -9.65
CA ARG A 119 8.64 -27.53 -11.08
C ARG A 119 9.02 -26.14 -11.57
N ASP A 120 9.88 -26.15 -12.58
CA ASP A 120 10.37 -24.94 -13.22
C ASP A 120 9.34 -24.22 -14.11
N GLN A 121 8.20 -24.85 -14.40
CA GLN A 121 7.25 -24.36 -15.40
C GLN A 121 6.67 -23.00 -15.03
N THR A 122 6.26 -22.82 -13.77
CA THR A 122 5.66 -21.58 -13.27
C THR A 122 6.65 -20.43 -13.33
N VAL A 123 7.86 -20.63 -12.81
CA VAL A 123 8.90 -19.58 -12.82
C VAL A 123 9.36 -19.24 -14.23
N GLU A 124 9.43 -20.23 -15.14
CA GLU A 124 9.73 -19.98 -16.55
C GLU A 124 8.65 -19.16 -17.25
N MET A 125 7.38 -19.47 -16.97
CA MET A 125 6.25 -18.71 -17.46
C MET A 125 6.29 -17.26 -16.94
N VAL A 126 6.52 -17.07 -15.63
CA VAL A 126 6.64 -15.73 -15.02
C VAL A 126 7.80 -14.96 -15.68
N HIS A 127 8.98 -15.55 -15.77
CA HIS A 127 10.16 -14.89 -16.35
C HIS A 127 10.02 -14.53 -17.83
N ARG A 128 9.34 -15.40 -18.62
CA ARG A 128 9.24 -15.21 -20.07
C ARG A 128 8.07 -14.32 -20.46
N HIS A 129 6.95 -14.42 -19.76
CA HIS A 129 5.69 -13.84 -20.21
C HIS A 129 5.19 -12.69 -19.33
N LEU A 130 5.78 -12.47 -18.15
CA LEU A 130 5.38 -11.42 -17.21
C LEU A 130 6.51 -10.41 -16.91
N PRO A 131 7.04 -9.69 -17.93
CA PRO A 131 8.14 -8.73 -17.74
C PRO A 131 7.76 -7.52 -16.89
N GLN A 132 6.47 -7.30 -16.63
CA GLN A 132 5.97 -6.24 -15.75
C GLN A 132 6.14 -6.55 -14.24
N PHE A 133 6.71 -7.71 -13.90
CA PHE A 133 7.03 -8.09 -12.54
C PHE A 133 8.52 -8.43 -12.40
N GLU A 134 9.11 -8.04 -11.29
CA GLU A 134 10.44 -8.47 -10.88
C GLU A 134 10.30 -9.77 -10.09
N THR A 135 11.31 -10.64 -10.11
CA THR A 135 11.28 -11.90 -9.37
C THR A 135 12.36 -11.93 -8.30
N VAL A 136 11.95 -12.28 -7.09
CA VAL A 136 12.86 -12.70 -6.03
C VAL A 136 13.41 -14.06 -6.40
N THR A 137 14.71 -14.24 -6.23
CA THR A 137 15.40 -15.49 -6.54
C THR A 137 16.38 -15.82 -5.42
N ARG A 138 16.90 -17.04 -5.43
CA ARG A 138 17.96 -17.48 -4.50
C ARG A 138 19.36 -17.12 -5.00
N CYS A 139 19.45 -16.37 -6.09
CA CYS A 139 20.68 -15.99 -6.74
C CYS A 139 21.11 -14.57 -6.30
N ASP A 140 22.36 -14.43 -5.88
CA ASP A 140 22.91 -13.12 -5.43
C ASP A 140 23.46 -12.26 -6.58
N ARG A 141 23.29 -12.70 -7.84
CA ARG A 141 23.76 -11.92 -8.99
C ARG A 141 22.93 -10.66 -9.14
N ASN A 142 23.60 -9.53 -9.31
CA ASN A 142 22.97 -8.22 -9.56
C ASN A 142 22.52 -8.04 -11.03
N ILE A 143 21.89 -9.07 -11.60
CA ILE A 143 21.28 -9.04 -12.94
C ILE A 143 19.90 -9.71 -12.89
N PRO A 144 18.86 -9.16 -13.53
CA PRO A 144 17.54 -9.78 -13.55
C PRO A 144 17.59 -11.15 -14.25
N CYS A 145 16.90 -12.15 -13.69
CA CYS A 145 16.85 -13.49 -14.28
C CYS A 145 16.29 -13.48 -15.71
N GLN A 146 15.45 -12.50 -16.07
CA GLN A 146 14.88 -12.31 -17.40
C GLN A 146 15.94 -12.02 -18.49
N VAL A 147 17.14 -11.58 -18.11
CA VAL A 147 18.26 -11.31 -19.04
C VAL A 147 19.51 -12.11 -18.70
N CYS A 148 19.44 -13.03 -17.73
CA CYS A 148 20.57 -13.83 -17.28
C CYS A 148 20.87 -14.97 -18.26
N GLU A 149 22.14 -15.12 -18.64
CA GLU A 149 22.62 -16.20 -19.53
C GLU A 149 22.48 -17.60 -18.94
N GLU A 150 22.51 -17.72 -17.60
CA GLU A 150 22.32 -19.01 -16.91
C GLU A 150 20.86 -19.44 -16.87
N ARG A 151 19.91 -18.54 -17.15
CA ARG A 151 18.48 -18.88 -17.17
C ARG A 151 18.21 -19.98 -18.20
N ASP A 152 18.68 -19.79 -19.43
CA ASP A 152 18.43 -20.71 -20.54
C ASP A 152 19.26 -22.01 -20.41
N ARG A 153 20.14 -22.07 -19.39
CA ARG A 153 20.92 -23.25 -18.99
C ARG A 153 20.30 -24.03 -17.83
N GLY A 154 19.13 -23.61 -17.33
CA GLY A 154 18.42 -24.29 -16.25
C GLY A 154 18.93 -23.95 -14.84
N CYS A 155 19.22 -22.66 -14.59
CA CYS A 155 19.63 -22.21 -13.25
C CYS A 155 18.63 -22.67 -12.15
N PRO A 156 19.07 -23.42 -11.13
CA PRO A 156 18.19 -23.95 -10.08
C PRO A 156 17.86 -22.90 -8.99
N LEU A 157 18.46 -21.71 -9.07
CA LEU A 157 18.30 -20.65 -8.07
C LEU A 157 17.15 -19.69 -8.40
N LYS A 158 16.39 -19.96 -9.47
CA LYS A 158 15.37 -19.06 -10.02
C LYS A 158 14.08 -19.00 -9.18
N CYS A 159 13.78 -20.03 -8.40
CA CYS A 159 12.63 -20.14 -7.50
C CYS A 159 13.01 -20.98 -6.27
N ALA A 160 12.07 -21.19 -5.36
CA ALA A 160 12.18 -22.20 -4.32
C ALA A 160 11.35 -23.43 -4.70
N HIS A 161 11.93 -24.61 -4.51
CA HIS A 161 11.27 -25.88 -4.83
C HIS A 161 10.61 -26.52 -3.60
N ASP A 162 10.91 -26.02 -2.41
CA ASP A 162 10.33 -26.45 -1.14
C ASP A 162 10.32 -25.29 -0.14
N TYR A 163 9.74 -25.51 1.04
CA TYR A 163 9.67 -24.47 2.07
C TYR A 163 11.04 -24.06 2.61
N ARG A 164 12.01 -24.98 2.70
CA ARG A 164 13.34 -24.65 3.23
C ARG A 164 14.06 -23.67 2.32
N GLU A 165 14.01 -23.91 1.01
CA GLU A 165 14.54 -22.98 0.00
C GLU A 165 13.80 -21.65 0.02
N ALA A 166 12.48 -21.67 0.25
CA ALA A 166 11.69 -20.45 0.37
C ALA A 166 12.06 -19.63 1.61
N ALA A 167 12.19 -20.27 2.77
CA ALA A 167 12.58 -19.62 4.01
C ALA A 167 14.00 -19.03 3.93
N GLU A 168 14.94 -19.78 3.34
CA GLU A 168 16.30 -19.29 3.05
C GLU A 168 16.23 -18.00 2.21
N ALA A 169 15.55 -18.05 1.06
CA ALA A 169 15.42 -16.90 0.18
C ALA A 169 14.79 -15.68 0.86
N LEU A 170 13.66 -15.89 1.56
CA LEU A 170 12.92 -14.80 2.21
C LEU A 170 13.69 -14.19 3.39
N SER A 171 14.55 -14.96 4.06
CA SER A 171 15.36 -14.47 5.18
C SER A 171 16.54 -13.60 4.75
N THR A 172 17.07 -13.80 3.55
CA THR A 172 18.24 -13.06 3.03
C THR A 172 17.85 -11.77 2.30
N GLN A 173 16.58 -11.63 1.89
CA GLN A 173 16.12 -10.42 1.21
C GLN A 173 16.07 -9.21 2.16
N LYS A 174 16.58 -8.07 1.69
CA LYS A 174 16.42 -6.77 2.37
C LYS A 174 14.95 -6.33 2.46
N GLN A 175 14.15 -6.73 1.48
CA GLN A 175 12.72 -6.44 1.39
C GLN A 175 12.01 -7.70 0.92
N LEU A 176 10.94 -8.07 1.62
CA LEU A 176 10.08 -9.19 1.22
C LEU A 176 9.46 -8.96 -0.17
N PRO A 177 9.14 -10.02 -0.92
CA PRO A 177 8.35 -9.90 -2.14
C PRO A 177 6.98 -9.26 -1.84
N ASP A 178 6.40 -8.60 -2.84
CA ASP A 178 5.05 -8.05 -2.75
C ASP A 178 3.99 -9.15 -2.78
N LEU A 179 4.30 -10.31 -3.38
CA LEU A 179 3.39 -11.46 -3.49
C LEU A 179 4.15 -12.76 -3.73
N VAL A 180 3.66 -13.86 -3.16
CA VAL A 180 4.13 -15.22 -3.44
C VAL A 180 3.16 -15.93 -4.38
N VAL A 181 3.70 -16.59 -5.41
CA VAL A 181 2.97 -17.57 -6.21
C VAL A 181 3.38 -18.96 -5.71
N LEU A 182 2.43 -19.73 -5.23
CA LEU A 182 2.66 -21.03 -4.58
C LEU A 182 1.86 -22.11 -5.31
N ASP A 183 2.54 -23.13 -5.83
CA ASP A 183 1.83 -24.32 -6.33
C ASP A 183 1.19 -25.10 -5.18
N LEU A 184 0.14 -25.86 -5.44
CA LEU A 184 -0.46 -26.73 -4.40
C LEU A 184 0.16 -28.13 -4.39
N HIS A 185 0.70 -28.58 -5.53
CA HIS A 185 1.05 -29.98 -5.78
C HIS A 185 2.56 -30.20 -5.87
N PHE A 186 3.15 -30.64 -4.77
CA PHE A 186 4.59 -30.88 -4.69
C PHE A 186 4.93 -32.38 -4.77
N ALA A 187 5.85 -32.74 -5.65
CA ALA A 187 6.43 -34.07 -5.78
C ALA A 187 7.84 -34.14 -5.16
N LEU A 188 7.92 -33.92 -3.85
CA LEU A 188 9.20 -33.84 -3.12
C LEU A 188 9.68 -35.20 -2.58
N PRO A 189 11.00 -35.41 -2.44
CA PRO A 189 11.53 -36.55 -1.69
C PRO A 189 11.19 -36.42 -0.19
N GLU A 190 11.18 -37.54 0.54
CA GLU A 190 10.64 -37.62 1.91
C GLU A 190 11.37 -36.70 2.91
N ASP A 191 12.68 -36.54 2.75
CA ASP A 191 13.56 -35.68 3.55
C ASP A 191 13.27 -34.18 3.36
N ARG A 192 12.52 -33.81 2.31
CA ARG A 192 12.09 -32.44 2.02
C ARG A 192 10.61 -32.17 2.33
N LEU A 193 9.84 -33.20 2.70
CA LEU A 193 8.42 -33.02 3.02
C LEU A 193 8.23 -32.38 4.40
N LEU A 194 7.30 -31.44 4.50
CA LEU A 194 6.74 -31.01 5.79
C LEU A 194 5.68 -32.02 6.30
N PRO A 195 5.37 -32.07 7.60
CA PRO A 195 6.22 -31.59 8.70
C PRO A 195 7.54 -32.37 8.76
N GLU A 196 8.62 -31.78 9.27
CA GLU A 196 9.93 -32.44 9.35
C GLU A 196 9.88 -33.67 10.27
N ASP A 197 9.09 -33.57 11.34
CA ASP A 197 8.81 -34.68 12.24
C ASP A 197 7.80 -35.63 11.60
N LYS A 198 8.26 -36.85 11.28
CA LYS A 198 7.42 -37.92 10.73
C LYS A 198 6.87 -38.87 11.80
N THR A 199 7.10 -38.59 13.08
CA THR A 199 6.60 -39.43 14.17
C THR A 199 5.07 -39.48 14.17
N GLY A 200 4.51 -40.69 14.34
CA GLY A 200 3.06 -40.91 14.31
C GLY A 200 2.44 -41.04 12.91
N ILE A 201 3.23 -40.92 11.83
CA ILE A 201 2.75 -41.13 10.47
C ILE A 201 2.99 -42.59 10.09
N GLU A 202 1.93 -43.40 10.18
CA GLU A 202 2.03 -44.83 9.93
C GLU A 202 1.62 -45.22 8.51
N GLY A 203 2.52 -45.96 7.84
CA GLY A 203 2.26 -46.63 6.58
C GLY A 203 2.23 -45.72 5.34
N LYS A 204 2.13 -46.36 4.17
CA LYS A 204 2.16 -45.69 2.85
C LYS A 204 1.04 -44.66 2.68
N ARG A 205 -0.14 -44.92 3.26
CA ARG A 205 -1.31 -44.06 3.14
C ARG A 205 -1.13 -42.72 3.83
N GLY A 206 -0.54 -42.70 5.05
CA GLY A 206 -0.25 -41.45 5.75
C GLY A 206 0.80 -40.61 5.01
N MET A 207 1.83 -41.25 4.46
CA MET A 207 2.84 -40.56 3.65
C MET A 207 2.26 -39.98 2.35
N GLU A 208 1.34 -40.69 1.71
CA GLU A 208 0.65 -40.20 0.51
C GLU A 208 -0.24 -38.99 0.82
N GLU A 209 -0.94 -39.00 1.95
CA GLU A 209 -1.75 -37.87 2.41
C GLU A 209 -0.89 -36.62 2.63
N ILE A 210 0.24 -36.77 3.32
CA ILE A 210 1.22 -35.69 3.52
C ILE A 210 1.73 -35.14 2.20
N ARG A 211 2.02 -36.01 1.22
CA ARG A 211 2.45 -35.59 -0.11
C ARG A 211 1.38 -34.75 -0.81
N ARG A 212 0.12 -35.16 -0.72
CA ARG A 212 -1.02 -34.42 -1.29
C ARG A 212 -1.25 -33.07 -0.62
N THR A 213 -0.94 -32.94 0.67
CA THR A 213 -1.14 -31.69 1.42
C THR A 213 0.10 -30.80 1.52
N GLN A 214 1.19 -31.12 0.81
CA GLN A 214 2.44 -30.35 0.93
C GLN A 214 2.27 -28.86 0.66
N GLY A 215 1.59 -28.46 -0.43
CA GLY A 215 1.38 -27.04 -0.72
C GLY A 215 0.63 -26.31 0.40
N LEU A 216 -0.32 -26.98 1.05
CA LEU A 216 -1.04 -26.42 2.21
C LEU A 216 -0.17 -26.33 3.46
N LEU A 217 0.70 -27.32 3.71
CA LEU A 217 1.65 -27.28 4.82
C LEU A 217 2.69 -26.17 4.63
N ILE A 218 3.18 -25.98 3.41
CA ILE A 218 4.08 -24.88 3.03
C ILE A 218 3.36 -23.54 3.28
N LEU A 219 2.10 -23.42 2.85
CA LEU A 219 1.28 -22.24 3.07
C LEU A 219 1.08 -21.95 4.57
N GLU A 220 0.75 -22.95 5.38
CA GLU A 220 0.58 -22.81 6.82
C GLU A 220 1.85 -22.28 7.48
N ARG A 221 3.01 -22.82 7.09
CA ARG A 221 4.30 -22.37 7.57
C ARG A 221 4.60 -20.93 7.14
N LEU A 222 4.34 -20.58 5.88
CA LEU A 222 4.45 -19.20 5.39
C LEU A 222 3.52 -18.24 6.13
N ARG A 223 2.29 -18.63 6.47
CA ARG A 223 1.38 -17.79 7.28
C ARG A 223 1.92 -17.56 8.68
N ARG A 224 2.50 -18.59 9.29
CA ARG A 224 3.10 -18.50 10.63
C ARG A 224 4.29 -17.52 10.66
N ASP A 225 5.18 -17.62 9.68
CA ASP A 225 6.43 -16.85 9.69
C ASP A 225 6.28 -15.48 8.98
N TYR A 226 5.37 -15.36 8.02
CA TYR A 226 5.10 -14.16 7.22
C TYR A 226 3.59 -13.86 7.13
N PRO A 227 2.93 -13.46 8.23
CA PRO A 227 1.46 -13.38 8.33
C PRO A 227 0.82 -12.35 7.40
N ASN A 228 1.57 -11.36 6.90
CA ASN A 228 1.06 -10.29 6.05
C ASN A 228 1.46 -10.44 4.57
N LEU A 229 2.15 -11.51 4.18
CA LEU A 229 2.63 -11.68 2.82
C LEU A 229 1.49 -12.22 1.93
N PRO A 230 1.06 -11.55 0.85
CA PRO A 230 0.00 -12.08 -0.01
C PRO A 230 0.44 -13.35 -0.75
N VAL A 231 -0.48 -14.31 -0.95
CA VAL A 231 -0.20 -15.57 -1.67
C VAL A 231 -1.26 -15.81 -2.74
N VAL A 232 -0.84 -16.06 -3.98
CA VAL A 232 -1.66 -16.65 -5.04
C VAL A 232 -1.33 -18.13 -5.10
N LEU A 233 -2.32 -18.97 -4.76
CA LEU A 233 -2.24 -20.41 -4.89
C LEU A 233 -2.56 -20.83 -6.31
N LEU A 234 -1.69 -21.62 -6.92
CA LEU A 234 -1.96 -22.31 -8.17
C LEU A 234 -2.62 -23.64 -7.86
N THR A 235 -3.80 -23.86 -8.44
CA THR A 235 -4.54 -25.11 -8.26
C THR A 235 -5.33 -25.44 -9.52
N THR A 236 -5.67 -26.71 -9.67
CA THR A 236 -6.63 -27.16 -10.68
C THR A 236 -8.06 -26.89 -10.21
N THR A 237 -8.98 -26.76 -11.16
CA THR A 237 -10.41 -26.49 -10.90
C THR A 237 -11.09 -27.58 -10.06
N ASP A 238 -10.63 -28.82 -10.19
CA ASP A 238 -11.20 -30.01 -9.54
C ASP A 238 -10.50 -30.37 -8.23
N ALA A 239 -9.62 -29.52 -7.71
CA ALA A 239 -8.91 -29.80 -6.47
C ALA A 239 -9.86 -29.75 -5.26
N GLU A 240 -10.11 -30.90 -4.66
CA GLU A 240 -10.88 -31.04 -3.42
C GLU A 240 -9.96 -30.86 -2.19
N PHE A 241 -9.95 -29.65 -1.63
CA PHE A 241 -9.27 -29.33 -0.37
C PHE A 241 -10.05 -28.31 0.45
N ASP A 242 -9.81 -28.24 1.76
CA ASP A 242 -10.41 -27.21 2.61
C ASP A 242 -9.76 -25.85 2.29
N ARG A 243 -10.52 -24.98 1.64
CA ARG A 243 -10.01 -23.68 1.16
C ARG A 243 -9.73 -22.76 2.35
N PRO A 244 -8.48 -22.29 2.54
CA PRO A 244 -8.15 -21.33 3.58
C PRO A 244 -9.01 -20.07 3.48
N LYS A 245 -9.57 -19.61 4.61
CA LYS A 245 -10.43 -18.40 4.68
C LYS A 245 -9.65 -17.10 4.94
N ASP A 246 -8.35 -17.09 4.63
CA ASP A 246 -7.48 -15.94 4.82
C ASP A 246 -7.68 -14.90 3.70
N PRO A 247 -7.93 -13.61 4.02
CA PRO A 247 -8.12 -12.56 3.01
C PRO A 247 -6.86 -12.26 2.16
N LEU A 248 -5.69 -12.77 2.55
CA LEU A 248 -4.42 -12.62 1.83
C LEU A 248 -4.13 -13.81 0.89
N ILE A 249 -5.02 -14.81 0.85
CA ILE A 249 -4.92 -15.97 -0.01
C ILE A 249 -5.87 -15.81 -1.19
N TYR A 250 -5.28 -15.87 -2.39
CA TYR A 250 -5.96 -15.78 -3.67
C TYR A 250 -5.79 -17.11 -4.42
N PHE A 251 -6.72 -17.44 -5.31
CA PHE A 251 -6.68 -18.70 -6.04
C PHE A 251 -6.61 -18.43 -7.54
N CYS A 252 -5.64 -19.03 -8.20
CA CYS A 252 -5.56 -19.12 -9.65
C CYS A 252 -5.97 -20.55 -10.06
N GLU A 253 -7.27 -20.74 -10.29
CA GLU A 253 -7.89 -22.04 -10.58
C GLU A 253 -7.96 -22.26 -12.08
N ASN A 254 -7.14 -23.14 -12.63
CA ASN A 254 -7.23 -23.56 -14.03
C ASN A 254 -6.69 -24.98 -14.24
N GLU A 255 -7.23 -25.70 -15.22
CA GLU A 255 -6.65 -26.97 -15.68
C GLU A 255 -5.21 -26.79 -16.21
N VAL A 256 -4.98 -25.67 -16.91
CA VAL A 256 -3.66 -25.24 -17.37
C VAL A 256 -3.52 -23.76 -17.03
N VAL A 257 -2.58 -23.44 -16.14
CA VAL A 257 -2.28 -22.05 -15.81
C VAL A 257 -1.54 -21.42 -16.99
N ASP A 258 -2.19 -20.47 -17.66
CA ASP A 258 -1.53 -19.63 -18.66
C ASP A 258 -1.06 -18.30 -18.05
N SER A 259 -0.13 -17.64 -18.75
CA SER A 259 0.47 -16.41 -18.25
C SER A 259 -0.53 -15.27 -18.09
N ARG A 260 -1.58 -15.21 -18.91
CA ARG A 260 -2.56 -14.12 -18.85
C ARG A 260 -3.44 -14.24 -17.62
N THR A 261 -3.91 -15.45 -17.32
CA THR A 261 -4.75 -15.69 -16.15
C THR A 261 -3.95 -15.51 -14.87
N LEU A 262 -2.72 -16.02 -14.82
CA LEU A 262 -1.83 -15.78 -13.69
C LEU A 262 -1.56 -14.27 -13.50
N ALA A 263 -1.27 -13.54 -14.57
CA ALA A 263 -1.06 -12.09 -14.49
C ALA A 263 -2.27 -11.34 -13.94
N ALA A 264 -3.48 -11.73 -14.37
CA ALA A 264 -4.72 -11.11 -13.93
C ALA A 264 -4.97 -11.33 -12.44
N GLU A 265 -4.77 -12.56 -11.94
CA GLU A 265 -4.94 -12.86 -10.51
C GLU A 265 -3.88 -12.20 -9.64
N ILE A 266 -2.61 -12.18 -10.07
CA ILE A 266 -1.54 -11.44 -9.38
C ILE A 266 -1.88 -9.95 -9.30
N THR A 267 -2.28 -9.35 -10.42
CA THR A 267 -2.62 -7.93 -10.47
C THR A 267 -3.80 -7.61 -9.55
N ARG A 268 -4.87 -8.42 -9.62
CA ARG A 268 -6.05 -8.30 -8.77
C ARG A 268 -5.70 -8.43 -7.28
N ALA A 269 -4.86 -9.41 -6.92
CA ALA A 269 -4.39 -9.60 -5.55
C ALA A 269 -3.64 -8.35 -5.05
N LEU A 270 -2.67 -7.86 -5.82
CA LEU A 270 -1.90 -6.65 -5.47
C LEU A 270 -2.79 -5.40 -5.35
N GLU A 271 -3.78 -5.24 -6.23
CA GLU A 271 -4.73 -4.12 -6.18
C GLU A 271 -5.61 -4.16 -4.93
N LEU A 272 -6.14 -5.33 -4.56
CA LEU A 272 -6.95 -5.50 -3.36
C LEU A 272 -6.14 -5.22 -2.09
N GLN A 273 -4.86 -5.61 -2.07
CA GLN A 273 -3.95 -5.30 -0.96
C GLN A 273 -3.69 -3.80 -0.83
N SER A 274 -3.47 -3.09 -1.95
CA SER A 274 -3.34 -1.63 -1.93
C SER A 274 -4.62 -0.99 -1.38
N ALA A 275 -5.79 -1.39 -1.87
CA ALA A 275 -7.08 -0.84 -1.47
C ALA A 275 -7.41 -1.10 0.01
N ALA A 276 -7.10 -2.30 0.54
CA ALA A 276 -7.34 -2.63 1.94
C ALA A 276 -6.48 -1.79 2.89
N GLN A 277 -5.27 -1.40 2.47
CA GLN A 277 -4.41 -0.52 3.24
C GLN A 277 -4.88 0.94 3.21
N GLU A 278 -5.61 1.38 2.17
CA GLU A 278 -5.91 2.79 1.89
C GLU A 278 -6.87 3.49 2.88
N GLY A 279 -7.64 2.75 3.69
CA GLY A 279 -8.62 3.37 4.58
C GLY A 279 -9.62 4.25 3.82
N PRO A 280 -10.23 5.29 4.42
CA PRO A 280 -11.16 6.19 3.72
C PRO A 280 -10.47 7.19 2.77
N VAL A 281 -9.16 7.07 2.57
CA VAL A 281 -8.33 8.14 2.05
C VAL A 281 -7.92 7.85 0.62
N PHE A 282 -8.34 8.69 -0.33
CA PHE A 282 -8.02 8.51 -1.76
C PHE A 282 -6.72 9.21 -2.13
N TRP A 283 -5.70 8.44 -2.53
CA TRP A 283 -4.34 8.92 -2.85
C TRP A 283 -4.02 8.98 -4.35
N GLY A 284 -4.98 8.68 -5.24
CA GLY A 284 -4.71 8.54 -6.67
C GLY A 284 -4.01 7.22 -7.05
N LYS A 285 -4.15 6.83 -8.33
CA LYS A 285 -3.77 5.49 -8.84
C LYS A 285 -2.48 5.47 -9.69
N SER A 286 -1.75 6.56 -9.78
CA SER A 286 -0.53 6.60 -10.60
C SER A 286 0.58 5.70 -10.03
N PRO A 287 1.52 5.22 -10.87
CA PRO A 287 2.66 4.43 -10.41
C PRO A 287 3.50 5.14 -9.32
N ALA A 288 3.71 6.45 -9.47
CA ALA A 288 4.41 7.28 -8.49
C ALA A 288 3.70 7.29 -7.12
N MET A 289 2.37 7.42 -7.10
CA MET A 289 1.59 7.32 -5.85
C MET A 289 1.65 5.91 -5.27
N GLY A 290 1.74 4.87 -6.11
CA GLY A 290 2.00 3.50 -5.66
C GLY A 290 3.34 3.37 -4.92
N ALA A 291 4.42 3.95 -5.46
CA ALA A 291 5.74 3.95 -4.84
C ALA A 291 5.72 4.67 -3.48
N LEU A 292 5.11 5.86 -3.44
CA LEU A 292 4.92 6.62 -2.21
C LEU A 292 4.14 5.81 -1.16
N ARG A 293 3.07 5.10 -1.54
CA ARG A 293 2.28 4.26 -0.61
C ARG A 293 3.13 3.20 0.09
N ARG A 294 4.01 2.50 -0.63
CA ARG A 294 4.89 1.48 -0.02
C ARG A 294 5.94 2.07 0.90
N GLN A 295 6.58 3.18 0.48
CA GLN A 295 7.51 3.90 1.35
C GLN A 295 6.82 4.29 2.66
N ILE A 296 5.60 4.83 2.55
CA ILE A 296 4.80 5.21 3.71
C ILE A 296 4.39 4.00 4.55
N ALA A 297 4.11 2.84 3.97
CA ALA A 297 3.78 1.64 4.76
C ALA A 297 4.93 1.28 5.73
N VAL A 298 6.18 1.46 5.30
CA VAL A 298 7.38 1.27 6.13
C VAL A 298 7.59 2.45 7.07
N LEU A 299 7.62 3.67 6.53
CA LEU A 299 7.91 4.89 7.30
C LEU A 299 6.86 5.16 8.36
N SER A 300 5.59 4.84 8.10
CA SER A 300 4.51 5.08 9.06
C SER A 300 4.77 4.40 10.38
N ARG A 301 5.37 3.20 10.44
CA ARG A 301 5.63 2.51 11.71
C ARG A 301 6.95 2.88 12.38
N SER A 302 7.81 3.63 11.67
CA SER A 302 9.11 4.06 12.18
C SER A 302 8.95 5.21 13.17
N PRO A 303 9.70 5.25 14.28
CA PRO A 303 9.76 6.39 15.19
C PRO A 303 10.59 7.56 14.63
N LEU A 304 11.28 7.36 13.50
CA LEU A 304 12.17 8.37 12.91
C LEU A 304 11.39 9.58 12.37
N PRO A 305 12.04 10.77 12.35
CA PRO A 305 11.52 11.93 11.64
C PRO A 305 11.26 11.63 10.16
N VAL A 306 10.20 12.21 9.60
CA VAL A 306 9.87 12.10 8.18
C VAL A 306 9.85 13.49 7.56
N LEU A 307 10.58 13.69 6.45
CA LEU A 307 10.50 14.90 5.63
C LEU A 307 9.65 14.62 4.39
N ILE A 308 8.70 15.51 4.10
CA ILE A 308 7.81 15.43 2.94
C ILE A 308 8.11 16.61 2.02
N GLU A 309 8.60 16.31 0.83
CA GLU A 309 8.94 17.32 -0.17
C GLU A 309 7.90 17.35 -1.29
N GLY A 310 7.65 18.53 -1.84
CA GLY A 310 6.81 18.69 -3.00
C GLY A 310 6.22 20.09 -3.13
N GLU A 311 5.74 20.41 -4.32
CA GLU A 311 5.13 21.70 -4.62
C GLU A 311 3.92 22.00 -3.72
N THR A 312 3.56 23.28 -3.63
CA THR A 312 2.37 23.72 -2.90
C THR A 312 1.11 23.09 -3.49
N GLY A 313 0.22 22.55 -2.63
CA GLY A 313 -1.04 21.94 -3.06
C GLY A 313 -0.95 20.46 -3.49
N THR A 314 0.20 19.80 -3.34
CA THR A 314 0.39 18.37 -3.65
C THR A 314 -0.15 17.42 -2.57
N GLY A 315 -0.72 17.94 -1.48
CA GLY A 315 -1.32 17.13 -0.41
C GLY A 315 -0.36 16.71 0.72
N LYS A 316 0.73 17.43 0.95
CA LYS A 316 1.71 17.16 2.03
C LYS A 316 1.07 17.10 3.42
N SER A 317 0.25 18.09 3.78
CA SER A 317 -0.42 18.14 5.09
C SER A 317 -1.42 16.99 5.26
N PHE A 318 -2.15 16.66 4.18
CA PHE A 318 -3.04 15.51 4.14
C PHE A 318 -2.32 14.17 4.36
N LEU A 319 -1.09 14.02 3.84
CA LEU A 319 -0.20 12.87 4.09
C LEU A 319 0.13 12.69 5.57
N ALA A 320 0.52 13.78 6.22
CA ALA A 320 0.82 13.77 7.64
C ALA A 320 -0.40 13.42 8.49
N GLU A 321 -1.53 14.07 8.23
CA GLU A 321 -2.74 13.97 9.04
C GLU A 321 -3.51 12.67 8.84
N GLN A 322 -3.75 12.27 7.59
CA GLN A 322 -4.68 11.18 7.28
C GLN A 322 -4.00 9.83 7.16
N VAL A 323 -2.67 9.78 7.06
CA VAL A 323 -1.94 8.53 6.86
C VAL A 323 -0.79 8.33 7.83
N LEU A 324 0.18 9.24 7.90
CA LEU A 324 1.38 9.00 8.73
C LEU A 324 1.02 8.90 10.21
N HIS A 325 0.26 9.86 10.74
CA HIS A 325 -0.12 9.85 12.15
C HIS A 325 -1.00 8.64 12.53
N PRO A 326 -2.13 8.35 11.84
CA PRO A 326 -2.98 7.20 12.17
C PRO A 326 -2.27 5.84 12.10
N ARG A 327 -1.28 5.70 11.22
CA ARG A 327 -0.51 4.46 11.05
C ARG A 327 0.75 4.38 11.91
N SER A 328 1.04 5.42 12.70
CA SER A 328 2.24 5.49 13.54
C SER A 328 2.21 4.67 14.82
N GLY A 329 1.02 4.36 15.32
CA GLY A 329 0.87 3.80 16.66
C GLY A 329 1.17 4.79 17.79
N ALA A 330 1.37 6.08 17.47
CA ALA A 330 1.51 7.13 18.47
C ALA A 330 0.24 7.24 19.33
N LYS A 331 0.42 7.41 20.65
CA LYS A 331 -0.69 7.47 21.62
C LYS A 331 -1.10 8.90 21.96
N GLY A 332 -0.20 9.86 21.76
CA GLY A 332 -0.45 11.29 21.95
C GLY A 332 -1.10 11.95 20.74
N PRO A 333 -1.40 13.25 20.83
CA PRO A 333 -2.13 13.97 19.80
C PRO A 333 -1.29 14.23 18.54
N LEU A 334 -1.97 14.47 17.43
CA LEU A 334 -1.37 15.16 16.28
C LEU A 334 -1.47 16.67 16.50
N VAL A 335 -0.32 17.35 16.46
CA VAL A 335 -0.25 18.82 16.46
C VAL A 335 0.28 19.27 15.11
N VAL A 336 -0.50 20.08 14.41
CA VAL A 336 -0.15 20.63 13.09
C VAL A 336 0.23 22.10 13.25
N THR A 337 1.32 22.52 12.62
CA THR A 337 1.78 23.91 12.65
C THR A 337 2.35 24.31 11.30
N ASP A 338 1.70 25.26 10.65
CA ASP A 338 2.21 25.91 9.43
C ASP A 338 3.05 27.13 9.83
N LEU A 339 4.35 27.05 9.61
CA LEU A 339 5.30 28.07 10.02
C LEU A 339 5.19 29.36 9.19
N SER A 340 4.57 29.30 8.00
CA SER A 340 4.34 30.48 7.17
C SER A 340 3.22 31.39 7.72
N THR A 341 2.34 30.84 8.57
CA THR A 341 1.19 31.57 9.12
C THR A 341 1.51 32.35 10.40
N ILE A 342 2.71 32.13 10.96
CA ILE A 342 3.11 32.67 12.26
C ILE A 342 4.16 33.76 12.05
N PRO A 343 3.99 34.96 12.65
CA PRO A 343 5.03 35.98 12.61
C PRO A 343 6.36 35.43 13.16
N THR A 344 7.47 35.74 12.46
CA THR A 344 8.81 35.24 12.83
C THR A 344 9.20 35.57 14.27
N THR A 345 8.76 36.72 14.78
CA THR A 345 8.99 37.14 16.17
C THR A 345 8.26 36.30 17.21
N LEU A 346 7.20 35.58 16.84
CA LEU A 346 6.40 34.73 17.73
C LEU A 346 6.67 33.24 17.52
N LEU A 347 7.36 32.85 16.45
CA LEU A 347 7.75 31.46 16.19
C LEU A 347 8.45 30.78 17.37
N PRO A 348 9.44 31.40 18.06
CA PRO A 348 10.10 30.74 19.18
C PRO A 348 9.12 30.43 20.33
N ALA A 349 8.22 31.35 20.64
CA ALA A 349 7.22 31.17 21.69
C ALA A 349 6.17 30.12 21.30
N HIS A 350 5.79 30.06 20.02
CA HIS A 350 4.85 29.07 19.52
C HIS A 350 5.45 27.65 19.53
N LEU A 351 6.70 27.51 19.08
CA LEU A 351 7.41 26.23 19.03
C LEU A 351 7.71 25.69 20.44
N PHE A 352 8.34 26.51 21.27
CA PHE A 352 8.95 26.06 22.53
C PHE A 352 8.15 26.44 23.78
N GLY A 353 7.16 27.32 23.63
CA GLY A 353 6.36 27.84 24.73
C GLY A 353 7.01 29.05 25.38
N ALA A 354 6.22 29.76 26.18
CA ALA A 354 6.63 30.98 26.84
C ALA A 354 6.09 31.03 28.27
N ARG A 355 6.89 31.56 29.19
CA ARG A 355 6.43 31.94 30.52
C ARG A 355 5.84 33.35 30.48
N ARG A 356 4.86 33.63 31.34
CA ARG A 356 4.34 34.97 31.57
C ARG A 356 5.48 35.95 31.84
N GLY A 357 5.47 37.09 31.13
CA GLY A 357 6.49 38.14 31.24
C GLY A 357 7.78 37.88 30.46
N SER A 358 7.87 36.79 29.68
CA SER A 358 9.06 36.49 28.85
C SER A 358 9.20 37.41 27.62
N TYR A 359 8.10 37.99 27.14
CA TYR A 359 8.07 39.02 26.09
C TYR A 359 6.89 39.97 26.25
N THR A 360 6.91 41.11 25.56
CA THR A 360 5.84 42.11 25.60
C THR A 360 4.51 41.51 25.11
N GLY A 361 3.52 41.41 25.99
CA GLY A 361 2.21 40.80 25.69
C GLY A 361 2.04 39.35 26.17
N SER A 362 3.05 38.75 26.80
CA SER A 362 2.93 37.43 27.44
C SER A 362 2.20 37.53 28.79
N VAL A 363 0.86 37.52 28.75
CA VAL A 363 0.01 37.68 29.94
C VAL A 363 -0.13 36.37 30.74
N GLU A 364 0.11 35.22 30.11
CA GLU A 364 -0.04 33.89 30.71
C GLU A 364 1.10 32.95 30.30
N ASP A 365 1.27 31.85 31.06
CA ASP A 365 2.18 30.77 30.70
C ASP A 365 1.56 29.93 29.57
N GLN A 366 2.27 29.77 28.46
CA GLN A 366 1.75 29.07 27.28
C GLN A 366 2.66 27.89 26.89
N PRO A 367 2.13 26.65 26.82
CA PRO A 367 2.90 25.50 26.31
C PRO A 367 3.17 25.64 24.81
N GLY A 368 4.38 25.30 24.39
CA GLY A 368 4.73 25.24 22.97
C GLY A 368 4.19 23.99 22.29
N VAL A 369 4.18 23.97 20.96
CA VAL A 369 3.67 22.82 20.19
C VAL A 369 4.46 21.55 20.41
N PHE A 370 5.76 21.65 20.77
CA PHE A 370 6.57 20.51 21.16
C PHE A 370 6.08 19.82 22.44
N GLU A 371 5.70 20.61 23.44
CA GLU A 371 5.12 20.11 24.69
C GLU A 371 3.72 19.52 24.45
N GLN A 372 2.90 20.20 23.63
CA GLN A 372 1.55 19.75 23.29
C GLN A 372 1.55 18.41 22.52
N ALA A 373 2.55 18.19 21.65
CA ALA A 373 2.66 17.01 20.81
C ALA A 373 3.34 15.81 21.50
N HIS A 374 3.74 15.93 22.77
CA HIS A 374 4.50 14.88 23.46
C HIS A 374 3.80 13.50 23.40
N ASN A 375 4.57 12.44 23.10
CA ASN A 375 4.09 11.07 22.85
C ASN A 375 3.14 10.92 21.64
N GLY A 376 2.95 11.98 20.87
CA GLY A 376 2.13 12.05 19.67
C GLY A 376 2.96 12.30 18.41
N THR A 377 2.43 13.12 17.51
CA THR A 377 3.10 13.52 16.27
C THR A 377 3.04 15.04 16.13
N LEU A 378 4.18 15.66 15.83
CA LEU A 378 4.27 17.08 15.49
C LEU A 378 4.48 17.19 13.99
N PHE A 379 3.54 17.80 13.29
CA PHE A 379 3.65 18.13 11.87
C PHE A 379 4.02 19.61 11.70
N LEU A 380 5.20 19.88 11.14
CA LEU A 380 5.68 21.22 10.80
C LEU A 380 5.63 21.42 9.29
N ASP A 381 4.69 22.26 8.82
CA ASP A 381 4.62 22.65 7.42
C ASP A 381 5.50 23.87 7.14
N GLU A 382 6.07 23.91 5.95
CA GLU A 382 7.06 24.90 5.50
C GLU A 382 8.26 25.05 6.45
N ILE A 383 8.91 23.93 6.78
CA ILE A 383 10.08 23.88 7.69
C ILE A 383 11.25 24.77 7.22
N GLY A 384 11.36 25.05 5.93
CA GLY A 384 12.34 25.96 5.36
C GLY A 384 12.20 27.42 5.83
N ASN A 385 11.09 27.81 6.47
CA ASN A 385 10.92 29.14 7.04
C ASN A 385 11.62 29.35 8.39
N LEU A 386 12.23 28.30 8.97
CA LEU A 386 13.00 28.44 10.20
C LEU A 386 14.37 29.08 9.91
N ASP A 387 14.71 30.11 10.68
CA ASP A 387 16.07 30.64 10.71
C ASP A 387 17.07 29.67 11.37
N ALA A 388 18.36 29.91 11.20
CA ALA A 388 19.43 29.05 11.71
C ALA A 388 19.41 28.89 13.24
N ASP A 389 18.94 29.90 13.97
CA ASP A 389 18.89 29.86 15.43
C ASP A 389 17.73 28.97 15.92
N LEU A 390 16.58 29.03 15.27
CA LEU A 390 15.45 28.14 15.52
C LEU A 390 15.75 26.70 15.08
N GLN A 391 16.45 26.50 13.97
CA GLN A 391 16.92 25.18 13.55
C GLN A 391 17.84 24.54 14.60
N ARG A 392 18.75 25.32 15.21
CA ARG A 392 19.60 24.85 16.30
C ARG A 392 18.78 24.43 17.52
N GLN A 393 17.76 25.21 17.90
CA GLN A 393 16.89 24.88 19.02
C GLN A 393 16.02 23.65 18.74
N LEU A 394 15.51 23.52 17.50
CA LEU A 394 14.80 22.33 17.04
C LEU A 394 15.66 21.07 17.22
N LEU A 395 16.90 21.09 16.75
CA LEU A 395 17.84 19.98 16.90
C LEU A 395 18.06 19.61 18.37
N LEU A 396 18.23 20.59 19.25
CA LEU A 396 18.40 20.36 20.69
C LEU A 396 17.18 19.69 21.33
N VAL A 397 15.96 20.06 20.91
CA VAL A 397 14.74 19.43 21.41
C VAL A 397 14.63 17.99 20.90
N LEU A 398 14.94 17.73 19.63
CA LEU A 398 14.92 16.38 19.05
C LEU A 398 15.95 15.46 19.71
N GLU A 399 17.14 15.95 20.00
CA GLU A 399 18.21 15.19 20.66
C GLU A 399 17.86 14.88 22.13
N ARG A 400 17.35 15.85 22.86
CA ARG A 400 17.12 15.73 24.31
C ARG A 400 15.75 15.16 24.66
N GLY A 401 14.77 15.25 23.76
CA GLY A 401 13.37 14.89 24.03
C GLY A 401 12.69 15.79 25.06
N THR A 402 13.25 16.97 25.32
CA THR A 402 12.75 17.94 26.30
C THR A 402 12.84 19.37 25.77
N VAL A 403 11.92 20.22 26.20
CA VAL A 403 11.89 21.64 25.86
C VAL A 403 11.91 22.51 27.12
N THR A 404 12.54 23.67 27.03
CA THR A 404 12.48 24.72 28.06
C THR A 404 11.77 25.92 27.46
N ARG A 405 10.71 26.40 28.12
CA ARG A 405 9.96 27.57 27.66
C ARG A 405 10.81 28.83 27.73
N LEU A 406 10.52 29.81 26.88
CA LEU A 406 11.17 31.12 26.93
C LEU A 406 10.97 31.78 28.29
N GLY A 407 12.06 32.25 28.90
CA GLY A 407 12.04 32.85 30.24
C GLY A 407 11.77 31.86 31.38
N ASP A 408 11.81 30.55 31.11
CA ASP A 408 11.75 29.48 32.10
C ASP A 408 13.14 28.79 32.19
N VAL A 409 13.38 28.09 33.30
CA VAL A 409 14.57 27.25 33.51
C VAL A 409 14.21 25.77 33.64
N ARG A 410 12.91 25.46 33.74
CA ARG A 410 12.41 24.10 33.92
C ARG A 410 12.27 23.39 32.57
N ALA A 411 13.01 22.29 32.40
CA ALA A 411 12.83 21.38 31.27
C ALA A 411 11.52 20.58 31.41
N ARG A 412 10.86 20.32 30.28
CA ARG A 412 9.58 19.62 30.17
C ARG A 412 9.65 18.54 29.10
N PRO A 413 9.00 17.38 29.27
CA PRO A 413 8.96 16.34 28.25
C PRO A 413 8.36 16.86 26.94
N ALA A 414 9.06 16.61 25.84
CA ALA A 414 8.72 17.12 24.51
C ALA A 414 9.34 16.22 23.42
N ALA A 415 9.04 14.93 23.51
CA ALA A 415 9.43 13.93 22.51
C ALA A 415 8.25 13.52 21.62
N PRO A 416 7.78 14.36 20.68
CA PRO A 416 6.88 13.94 19.61
C PRO A 416 7.66 13.19 18.52
N ARG A 417 6.96 12.37 17.75
CA ARG A 417 7.46 12.02 16.41
C ARG A 417 7.36 13.25 15.50
N LEU A 418 8.45 13.63 14.85
CA LEU A 418 8.46 14.77 13.93
C LEU A 418 8.07 14.34 12.50
N VAL A 419 7.15 15.07 11.89
CA VAL A 419 6.90 15.06 10.45
C VAL A 419 7.09 16.49 9.97
N ALA A 420 7.94 16.72 8.98
CA ALA A 420 8.18 18.05 8.43
C ALA A 420 7.81 18.07 6.94
N ALA A 421 7.39 19.21 6.43
CA ALA A 421 7.13 19.41 5.01
C ALA A 421 7.74 20.71 4.50
N THR A 422 8.12 20.72 3.22
CA THR A 422 8.55 21.93 2.52
C THR A 422 8.34 21.81 1.02
N ASN A 423 8.24 22.96 0.35
CA ASN A 423 8.33 23.08 -1.11
C ASN A 423 9.70 23.60 -1.59
N LEU A 424 10.62 23.89 -0.66
CA LEU A 424 11.96 24.39 -0.95
C LEU A 424 12.95 23.24 -1.03
N ASP A 425 13.96 23.41 -1.87
CA ASP A 425 15.14 22.56 -1.85
C ASP A 425 16.02 22.98 -0.67
N LEU A 426 16.07 22.12 0.36
CA LEU A 426 16.86 22.38 1.57
C LEU A 426 18.37 22.22 1.36
N GLU A 427 18.82 21.47 0.35
CA GLU A 427 20.25 21.31 0.05
C GLU A 427 20.81 22.52 -0.70
N ALA A 428 19.94 23.28 -1.35
CA ALA A 428 20.29 24.50 -2.08
C ALA A 428 20.25 25.78 -1.21
N LEU A 429 19.75 25.70 0.04
CA LEU A 429 19.68 26.78 1.03
C LEU A 429 20.93 26.80 1.92
#